data_AF-A0A813KDQ6-F1
#
_entry.id   AF-A0A813KDQ6-F1
#
_cell.length_a   1.000
_cell.length_b   1.000
_cell.length_c   1.000
_cell.angle_alpha   90.00
_cell.angle_beta   90.00
_cell.angle_gamma   90.00
#
_symmetry.space_group_name_H-M   'P 1'
#
loop_
_entity.id
_entity.type
_entity.pdbx_description
1 polymer ?
#
loop_
_entity_poly.entity_id
_entity_poly.type
_entity_poly.pdbx_seq_one_letter_code
_entity_poly.pdbx_strand_id
1 'polypeptide(L)'
;MFPRPKQSRTVQATTSSYADFYKTCVCTSRLDELKPTMLKKRGATKYPKLRAKAGEARALVPFAKLLAAEVLGDSPEHETAKHCATALNDTYECLSAANFSEARIAETARIFALHYIALSTLATALGARRWAVKPKFHLFLEMTTCKSSPAKCWTYRDEDFGGTVANMCTRRGGKNSPVSVGRTLFAKFAAMHNPPVF
;
A
#
# COMPACT_ATOMS: atom_id res chain seq x y z
N MET A 1 9.27 25.01 -27.94
CA MET A 1 9.38 23.63 -27.42
C MET A 1 10.17 23.69 -26.12
N PHE A 2 9.49 23.73 -24.96
CA PHE A 2 10.18 23.84 -23.66
C PHE A 2 10.86 22.51 -23.31
N PRO A 3 12.15 22.50 -22.93
CA PRO A 3 12.83 21.27 -22.55
C PRO A 3 12.19 20.68 -21.29
N ARG A 4 11.90 19.37 -21.31
CA ARG A 4 11.43 18.66 -20.12
C ARG A 4 12.55 18.69 -19.07
N PRO A 5 12.24 19.02 -17.80
CA PRO A 5 13.26 18.97 -16.75
C PRO A 5 13.78 17.55 -16.58
N LYS A 6 15.12 17.39 -16.57
CA LYS A 6 15.79 16.12 -16.31
C LYS A 6 15.39 15.61 -14.92
N GLN A 7 14.89 14.38 -14.85
CA GLN A 7 14.56 13.73 -13.57
C GLN A 7 15.85 13.53 -12.75
N SER A 8 15.76 13.68 -11.43
CA SER A 8 16.87 13.41 -10.51
C SER A 8 17.32 11.95 -10.59
N ARG A 9 18.63 11.70 -10.46
CA ARG A 9 19.26 10.35 -10.52
C ARG A 9 18.63 9.36 -9.54
N THR A 10 18.22 9.83 -8.36
CA THR A 10 17.53 9.03 -7.33
C THR A 10 16.15 8.59 -7.78
N VAL A 11 15.44 9.42 -8.56
CA VAL A 11 14.08 9.14 -9.08
C VAL A 11 14.14 8.07 -10.18
N GLN A 12 15.15 8.10 -11.04
CA GLN A 12 15.35 7.08 -12.07
C GLN A 12 15.74 5.72 -11.49
N ALA A 13 16.59 5.71 -10.44
CA ALA A 13 16.94 4.49 -9.70
C ALA A 13 15.72 3.84 -9.03
N THR A 14 14.86 4.65 -8.40
CA THR A 14 13.61 4.15 -7.79
C THR A 14 12.67 3.51 -8.79
N THR A 15 12.56 4.08 -10.00
CA THR A 15 11.63 3.59 -11.02
C THR A 15 12.12 2.30 -11.67
N SER A 16 13.43 2.10 -11.77
CA SER A 16 14.04 0.88 -12.31
C SER A 16 13.97 -0.28 -11.30
N SER A 17 14.35 -0.03 -10.05
CA SER A 17 14.23 -1.00 -8.93
C SER A 17 12.78 -1.45 -8.70
N TYR A 18 11.82 -0.54 -8.90
CA TYR A 18 10.38 -0.82 -8.86
C TYR A 18 9.90 -1.83 -9.92
N ALA A 19 10.38 -1.69 -11.16
CA ALA A 19 9.99 -2.59 -12.25
C ALA A 19 10.56 -4.00 -12.02
N ASP A 20 11.78 -4.10 -11.49
CA ASP A 20 12.42 -5.37 -11.17
C ASP A 20 11.75 -6.07 -9.98
N PHE A 21 11.32 -5.31 -8.96
CA PHE A 21 10.54 -5.84 -7.84
C PHE A 21 9.28 -6.60 -8.29
N TYR A 22 8.53 -6.05 -9.26
CA TYR A 22 7.30 -6.71 -9.73
C TYR A 22 7.52 -7.92 -10.65
N LYS A 23 8.76 -8.15 -11.14
CA LYS A 23 9.08 -9.40 -11.86
C LYS A 23 9.11 -10.60 -10.91
N THR A 24 9.50 -10.38 -9.66
CA THR A 24 9.67 -11.44 -8.65
C THR A 24 8.54 -11.47 -7.62
N CYS A 25 7.81 -10.36 -7.44
CA CYS A 25 6.71 -10.27 -6.49
C CYS A 25 5.41 -10.90 -7.02
N VAL A 26 4.90 -11.89 -6.29
CA VAL A 26 3.54 -12.42 -6.50
C VAL A 26 2.55 -11.55 -5.73
N CYS A 27 1.78 -10.72 -6.45
CA CYS A 27 0.79 -9.84 -5.83
C CYS A 27 -0.44 -9.69 -6.72
N THR A 28 -1.62 -9.61 -6.09
CA THR A 28 -2.92 -9.57 -6.77
C THR A 28 -3.26 -8.20 -7.36
N SER A 29 -2.70 -7.13 -6.80
CA SER A 29 -2.93 -5.75 -7.22
C SER A 29 -1.60 -5.03 -7.34
N ARG A 30 -1.28 -4.57 -8.55
CA ARG A 30 -0.02 -3.90 -8.88
C ARG A 30 -0.29 -2.44 -9.20
N LEU A 31 0.61 -1.57 -8.75
CA LEU A 31 0.62 -0.21 -9.24
C LEU A 31 1.26 -0.22 -10.65
N ASP A 32 0.64 0.43 -11.63
CA ASP A 32 1.15 0.43 -13.01
C ASP A 32 2.44 1.26 -13.14
N GLU A 33 2.47 2.42 -12.47
CA GLU A 33 3.59 3.35 -12.54
C GLU A 33 3.72 4.15 -11.23
N LEU A 34 4.95 4.32 -10.74
CA LEU A 34 5.25 5.14 -9.56
C LEU A 34 5.80 6.50 -9.98
N LYS A 35 4.93 7.53 -10.03
CA LYS A 35 5.32 8.90 -10.39
C LYS A 35 5.70 9.71 -9.14
N PRO A 36 6.73 10.57 -9.20
CA PRO A 36 7.04 11.50 -8.10
C PRO A 36 5.86 12.39 -7.69
N THR A 37 5.03 12.78 -8.65
CA THR A 37 3.82 13.59 -8.43
C THR A 37 2.76 12.87 -7.58
N MET A 38 2.82 11.55 -7.49
CA MET A 38 1.95 10.75 -6.63
C MET A 38 2.35 10.87 -5.16
N LEU A 39 3.62 11.18 -4.86
CA LEU A 39 4.15 11.37 -3.51
C LEU A 39 4.06 12.84 -3.07
N LYS A 40 4.44 13.77 -3.95
CA LYS A 40 4.38 15.21 -3.67
C LYS A 40 4.01 15.99 -4.93
N LYS A 41 2.92 16.76 -4.87
CA LYS A 41 2.60 17.73 -5.93
C LYS A 41 3.63 18.85 -5.92
N ARG A 42 3.96 19.38 -7.10
CA ARG A 42 4.87 20.54 -7.22
C ARG A 42 4.33 21.72 -6.41
N GLY A 43 5.17 22.35 -5.60
CA GLY A 43 4.79 23.47 -4.72
C GLY A 43 3.95 23.09 -3.49
N ALA A 44 3.70 21.79 -3.23
CA ALA A 44 2.94 21.39 -2.06
C ALA A 44 3.74 21.58 -0.77
N THR A 45 3.15 22.34 0.17
CA THR A 45 3.63 22.56 1.54
C THR A 45 3.20 21.46 2.52
N LYS A 46 2.29 20.58 2.07
CA LYS A 46 1.80 19.43 2.84
C LYS A 46 2.82 18.29 2.81
N TYR A 47 2.78 17.46 3.85
CA TYR A 47 3.55 16.23 3.95
C TYR A 47 3.39 15.34 2.70
N PRO A 48 4.46 14.64 2.26
CA PRO A 48 4.36 13.63 1.22
C PRO A 48 3.29 12.59 1.55
N LYS A 49 2.53 12.15 0.54
CA LYS A 49 1.58 11.05 0.66
C LYS A 49 1.50 10.31 -0.65
N LEU A 50 1.53 8.98 -0.62
CA LEU A 50 1.28 8.17 -1.80
C LEU A 50 -0.22 8.23 -2.17
N ARG A 51 -0.52 8.49 -3.43
CA ARG A 51 -1.87 8.42 -3.99
C ARG A 51 -1.99 7.16 -4.84
N ALA A 52 -2.41 6.08 -4.22
CA ALA A 52 -2.66 4.80 -4.86
C ALA A 52 -3.92 4.17 -4.25
N LYS A 53 -4.50 3.16 -4.90
CA LYS A 53 -5.56 2.36 -4.28
C LYS A 53 -4.99 1.56 -3.11
N ALA A 54 -5.83 1.18 -2.16
CA ALA A 54 -5.38 0.47 -0.95
C ALA A 54 -4.64 -0.83 -1.29
N GLY A 55 -5.18 -1.64 -2.21
CA GLY A 55 -4.54 -2.89 -2.68
C GLY A 55 -3.18 -2.65 -3.34
N GLU A 56 -3.09 -1.64 -4.20
CA GLU A 56 -1.84 -1.24 -4.87
C GLU A 56 -0.79 -0.76 -3.85
N ALA A 57 -1.20 0.06 -2.87
CA ALA A 57 -0.31 0.55 -1.82
C ALA A 57 0.19 -0.59 -0.91
N ARG A 58 -0.65 -1.56 -0.59
CA ARG A 58 -0.28 -2.76 0.18
C ARG A 58 0.80 -3.57 -0.52
N ALA A 59 0.71 -3.76 -1.83
CA ALA A 59 1.71 -4.51 -2.59
C ALA A 59 3.10 -3.84 -2.60
N LEU A 60 3.17 -2.54 -2.28
CA LEU A 60 4.43 -1.79 -2.21
C LEU A 60 5.10 -1.87 -0.84
N VAL A 61 4.49 -2.45 0.19
CA VAL A 61 5.09 -2.53 1.53
C VAL A 61 6.44 -3.28 1.52
N PRO A 62 6.57 -4.47 0.90
CA PRO A 62 7.86 -5.15 0.82
C PRO A 62 8.88 -4.37 -0.02
N PHE A 63 8.43 -3.70 -1.08
CA PHE A 63 9.28 -2.84 -1.89
C PHE A 63 9.81 -1.65 -1.07
N ALA A 64 8.99 -1.05 -0.20
CA ALA A 64 9.42 0.06 0.65
C ALA A 64 10.55 -0.35 1.61
N LYS A 65 10.53 -1.59 2.14
CA LYS A 65 11.61 -2.16 2.95
C LYS A 65 12.91 -2.29 2.15
N LEU A 66 12.84 -2.90 0.96
CA LEU A 66 14.01 -3.07 0.09
C LEU A 66 14.61 -1.72 -0.32
N LEU A 67 13.75 -0.79 -0.75
CA LEU A 67 14.15 0.54 -1.19
C LEU A 67 14.78 1.36 -0.05
N ALA A 68 14.23 1.26 1.16
CA ALA A 68 14.78 1.93 2.32
C ALA A 68 16.21 1.44 2.63
N ALA A 69 16.44 0.13 2.55
CA ALA A 69 17.77 -0.46 2.76
C ALA A 69 18.76 -0.07 1.66
N GLU A 70 18.31 0.05 0.41
CA GLU A 70 19.17 0.37 -0.75
C GLU A 70 19.54 1.86 -0.82
N VAL A 71 18.59 2.75 -0.55
CA VAL A 71 18.72 4.18 -0.90
C VAL A 71 18.99 5.09 0.30
N LEU A 72 18.57 4.70 1.50
CA LEU A 72 18.79 5.53 2.69
C LEU A 72 20.20 5.30 3.24
N GLY A 73 20.93 6.39 3.50
CA GLY A 73 22.22 6.34 4.22
C GLY A 73 22.06 6.05 5.71
N ASP A 74 23.01 6.51 6.53
CA ASP A 74 23.12 6.06 7.94
C ASP A 74 22.84 7.16 8.97
N SER A 75 22.12 8.22 8.57
CA SER A 75 21.68 9.24 9.53
C SER A 75 20.65 8.63 10.51
N PRO A 76 20.50 9.18 11.73
CA PRO A 76 19.47 8.70 12.66
C PRO A 76 18.06 8.68 12.06
N GLU A 77 17.72 9.67 11.22
CA GLU A 77 16.44 9.68 10.49
C GLU A 77 16.34 8.51 9.50
N HIS A 78 17.41 8.24 8.76
CA HIS A 78 17.45 7.17 7.77
C HIS A 78 17.40 5.77 8.40
N GLU A 79 18.19 5.52 9.46
CA GLU A 79 18.15 4.26 10.20
C GLU A 79 16.77 4.01 10.80
N THR A 80 16.17 5.05 11.42
CA THR A 80 14.80 4.93 11.93
C THR A 80 13.79 4.64 10.83
N ALA A 81 13.96 5.20 9.63
CA ALA A 81 13.11 4.90 8.48
C ALA A 81 13.30 3.46 7.97
N LYS A 82 14.51 2.90 7.98
CA LYS A 82 14.79 1.48 7.66
C LYS A 82 14.09 0.55 8.66
N HIS A 83 14.21 0.83 9.96
CA HIS A 83 13.51 0.08 11.01
C HIS A 83 11.99 0.18 10.87
N CYS A 84 11.47 1.37 10.57
CA CYS A 84 10.05 1.60 10.34
C CYS A 84 9.53 0.78 9.14
N ALA A 85 10.25 0.79 8.01
CA ALA A 85 9.87 0.01 6.83
C ALA A 85 9.91 -1.50 7.08
N THR A 86 10.89 -1.96 7.88
CA THR A 86 11.01 -3.37 8.28
C THR A 86 9.83 -3.79 9.15
N ALA A 87 9.55 -3.07 10.24
CA ALA A 87 8.44 -3.39 11.14
C ALA A 87 7.07 -3.35 10.44
N LEU A 88 6.89 -2.43 9.48
CA LEU A 88 5.68 -2.40 8.66
C LEU A 88 5.55 -3.66 7.80
N ASN A 89 6.63 -4.07 7.12
CA ASN A 89 6.64 -5.29 6.33
C ASN A 89 6.32 -6.53 7.18
N ASP A 90 6.94 -6.65 8.34
CA ASP A 90 6.74 -7.80 9.24
C ASP A 90 5.29 -7.86 9.76
N THR A 91 4.66 -6.70 9.95
CA THR A 91 3.21 -6.61 10.26
C THR A 91 2.36 -7.11 9.10
N TYR A 92 2.70 -6.76 7.86
CA TYR A 92 1.96 -7.18 6.67
C TYR A 92 2.15 -8.66 6.32
N GLU A 93 3.30 -9.26 6.66
CA GLU A 93 3.54 -10.71 6.53
C GLU A 93 2.57 -11.52 7.37
N CYS A 94 2.16 -11.00 8.53
CA CYS A 94 1.18 -11.62 9.43
C CYS A 94 -0.25 -11.55 8.90
N LEU A 95 -0.52 -10.86 7.79
CA LEU A 95 -1.88 -10.73 7.23
C LEU A 95 -2.31 -11.92 6.37
N SER A 96 -1.42 -12.84 6.02
CA SER A 96 -1.83 -14.06 5.33
C SER A 96 -2.40 -15.05 6.35
N ALA A 97 -3.42 -15.82 5.95
CA ALA A 97 -4.00 -16.84 6.84
C ALA A 97 -2.96 -17.89 7.27
N ALA A 98 -1.96 -18.17 6.43
CA ALA A 98 -0.89 -19.10 6.71
C ALA A 98 0.10 -18.61 7.78
N ASN A 99 0.31 -17.29 7.89
CA ASN A 99 1.32 -16.70 8.77
C ASN A 99 0.71 -15.86 9.90
N PHE A 100 -0.62 -15.93 10.09
CA PHE A 100 -1.29 -15.10 11.09
C PHE A 100 -0.92 -15.51 12.51
N SER A 101 -0.44 -14.53 13.28
CA SER A 101 -0.19 -14.67 14.72
C SER A 101 -0.60 -13.38 15.42
N GLU A 102 -1.56 -13.48 16.34
CA GLU A 102 -2.10 -12.34 17.12
C GLU A 102 -1.01 -11.62 17.90
N ALA A 103 -0.14 -12.38 18.58
CA ALA A 103 0.95 -11.81 19.35
C ALA A 103 1.95 -11.07 18.44
N ARG A 104 2.36 -11.71 17.34
CA ARG A 104 3.36 -11.16 16.43
C ARG A 104 2.85 -9.90 15.73
N ILE A 105 1.62 -9.90 15.21
CA ILE A 105 1.07 -8.75 14.50
C ILE A 105 0.89 -7.54 15.44
N ALA A 106 0.45 -7.76 16.68
CA ALA A 106 0.33 -6.71 17.67
C ALA A 106 1.69 -6.14 18.09
N GLU A 107 2.70 -7.00 18.24
CA GLU A 107 4.07 -6.60 18.56
C GLU A 107 4.70 -5.78 17.43
N THR A 108 4.72 -6.30 16.20
CA THR A 108 5.34 -5.62 15.05
C THR A 108 4.62 -4.30 14.73
N ALA A 109 3.30 -4.24 14.91
CA ALA A 109 2.52 -3.01 14.74
C ALA A 109 2.88 -1.94 15.78
N ARG A 110 3.08 -2.31 17.05
CA ARG A 110 3.55 -1.39 18.09
C ARG A 110 4.96 -0.89 17.79
N ILE A 111 5.88 -1.79 17.40
CA ILE A 111 7.24 -1.43 17.01
C ILE A 111 7.23 -0.45 15.84
N PHE A 112 6.41 -0.70 14.80
CA PHE A 112 6.22 0.22 13.69
C PHE A 112 5.76 1.61 14.16
N ALA A 113 4.73 1.67 15.02
CA ALA A 113 4.21 2.94 15.52
C ALA A 113 5.25 3.72 16.32
N LEU A 114 6.04 3.05 17.17
CA LEU A 114 7.14 3.65 17.94
C LEU A 114 8.21 4.24 17.02
N HIS A 115 8.70 3.46 16.05
CA HIS A 115 9.68 3.96 15.08
C HIS A 115 9.13 5.11 14.25
N TYR A 116 7.85 5.08 13.85
CA TYR A 116 7.27 6.14 13.05
C TYR A 116 7.13 7.45 13.85
N ILE A 117 6.81 7.38 15.14
CA ILE A 117 6.82 8.56 16.03
C ILE A 117 8.24 9.11 16.16
N ALA A 118 9.23 8.26 16.43
CA ALA A 118 10.63 8.67 16.51
C ALA A 118 11.10 9.34 15.20
N LEU A 119 10.74 8.78 14.06
CA LEU A 119 11.04 9.31 12.73
C LEU A 119 10.41 10.69 12.50
N SER A 120 9.15 10.87 12.93
CA SER A 120 8.46 12.16 12.90
C SER A 120 9.17 13.20 13.77
N THR A 121 9.60 12.83 14.97
CA THR A 121 10.34 13.71 15.89
C THR A 121 11.68 14.13 15.30
N LEU A 122 12.47 13.18 14.79
CA LEU A 122 13.77 13.45 14.17
C LEU A 122 13.65 14.39 12.98
N ALA A 123 12.70 14.15 12.07
CA ALA A 123 12.51 15.04 10.93
C ALA A 123 12.02 16.43 11.34
N THR A 124 11.17 16.52 12.37
CA THR A 124 10.72 17.82 12.90
C THR A 124 11.89 18.61 13.50
N ALA A 125 12.79 17.94 14.23
CA ALA A 125 14.00 18.57 14.75
C ALA A 125 14.93 19.10 13.65
N LEU A 126 14.94 18.44 12.48
CA LEU A 126 15.64 18.89 11.27
C LEU A 126 14.87 19.97 10.46
N GLY A 127 13.73 20.46 10.96
CA GLY A 127 12.88 21.41 10.24
C GLY A 127 12.18 20.82 9.01
N ALA A 128 12.20 19.50 8.84
CA ALA A 128 11.69 18.80 7.66
C ALA A 128 10.27 18.26 7.88
N ARG A 129 9.33 18.66 7.01
CA ARG A 129 7.94 18.16 7.02
C ARG A 129 7.79 16.89 6.17
N ARG A 130 8.48 15.81 6.53
CA ARG A 130 8.51 14.54 5.78
C ARG A 130 7.58 13.47 6.32
N TRP A 131 7.50 13.32 7.64
CA TRP A 131 6.80 12.22 8.29
C TRP A 131 5.70 12.77 9.18
N ALA A 132 4.44 12.68 8.74
CA ALA A 132 3.31 13.09 9.56
C ALA A 132 2.69 11.90 10.25
N VAL A 133 2.56 11.97 11.57
CA VAL A 133 1.68 11.09 12.34
C VAL A 133 0.23 11.44 11.99
N LYS A 134 -0.56 10.44 11.62
CA LYS A 134 -1.98 10.61 11.27
C LYS A 134 -2.85 10.01 12.35
N PRO A 135 -4.05 10.58 12.61
CA PRO A 135 -4.99 9.99 13.56
C PRO A 135 -5.22 8.51 13.30
N LYS A 136 -5.28 8.06 12.04
CA LYS A 136 -5.48 6.66 11.65
C LYS A 136 -4.49 5.63 12.24
N PHE A 137 -3.39 6.06 12.87
CA PHE A 137 -2.50 5.17 13.61
C PHE A 137 -3.22 4.47 14.77
N HIS A 138 -4.20 5.12 15.44
CA HIS A 138 -4.98 4.44 16.49
C HIS A 138 -5.76 3.25 15.93
N LEU A 139 -6.42 3.44 14.77
CA LEU A 139 -7.20 2.38 14.14
C LEU A 139 -6.30 1.24 13.67
N PHE A 140 -5.13 1.54 13.13
CA PHE A 140 -4.13 0.54 12.78
C PHE A 140 -3.75 -0.31 14.00
N LEU A 141 -3.42 0.32 15.13
CA LEU A 141 -3.05 -0.39 16.36
C LEU A 141 -4.21 -1.24 16.89
N GLU A 142 -5.42 -0.67 16.95
CA GLU A 142 -6.63 -1.37 17.42
C GLU A 142 -6.93 -2.62 16.59
N MET A 143 -6.85 -2.51 15.26
CA MET A 143 -7.06 -3.65 14.37
C MET A 143 -6.01 -4.73 14.61
N THR A 144 -4.75 -4.37 14.83
CA THR A 144 -3.66 -5.33 15.08
C THR A 144 -3.72 -5.97 16.46
N THR A 145 -4.48 -5.41 17.40
CA THR A 145 -4.72 -5.99 18.74
C THR A 145 -6.02 -6.79 18.84
N CYS A 146 -6.83 -6.82 17.79
CA CYS A 146 -8.08 -7.58 17.76
C CYS A 146 -7.80 -9.09 17.72
N LYS A 147 -8.65 -9.90 18.39
CA LYS A 147 -8.61 -11.37 18.41
C LYS A 147 -9.05 -12.04 17.09
N SER A 148 -8.98 -11.31 15.99
CA SER A 148 -9.38 -11.81 14.68
C SER A 148 -8.40 -11.34 13.64
N SER A 149 -8.16 -12.16 12.62
CA SER A 149 -7.21 -11.81 11.56
C SER A 149 -7.60 -10.47 10.93
N PRO A 150 -6.73 -9.44 11.04
CA PRO A 150 -7.04 -8.12 10.52
C PRO A 150 -7.26 -8.14 9.01
N ALA A 151 -6.72 -9.13 8.28
CA ALA A 151 -6.97 -9.29 6.85
C ALA A 151 -8.47 -9.39 6.48
N LYS A 152 -9.34 -9.77 7.43
CA LYS A 152 -10.80 -9.84 7.24
C LYS A 152 -11.50 -8.48 7.33
N CYS A 153 -10.87 -7.47 7.91
CA CYS A 153 -11.49 -6.18 8.23
C CYS A 153 -10.62 -4.94 7.95
N TRP A 154 -9.35 -5.13 7.60
CA TRP A 154 -8.37 -4.05 7.36
C TRP A 154 -8.76 -3.16 6.18
N THR A 155 -9.29 -3.78 5.13
CA THR A 155 -10.05 -3.11 4.09
C THR A 155 -11.52 -3.31 4.47
N TYR A 156 -12.32 -2.24 4.40
CA TYR A 156 -13.75 -2.35 4.70
C TYR A 156 -14.34 -3.52 3.89
N ARG A 157 -15.18 -4.36 4.51
CA ARG A 157 -15.81 -5.51 3.85
C ARG A 157 -16.49 -5.11 2.53
N ASP A 158 -17.00 -3.88 2.47
CA ASP A 158 -17.66 -3.30 1.31
C ASP A 158 -16.66 -2.87 0.21
N GLU A 159 -15.41 -2.59 0.56
CA GLU A 159 -14.32 -2.39 -0.42
C GLU A 159 -13.91 -3.70 -1.09
N ASP A 160 -13.98 -4.84 -0.37
CA ASP A 160 -13.69 -6.16 -0.94
C ASP A 160 -14.85 -6.68 -1.80
N PHE A 161 -16.11 -6.46 -1.37
CA PHE A 161 -17.26 -6.69 -2.24
C PHE A 161 -17.21 -5.78 -3.47
N GLY A 162 -16.90 -4.49 -3.29
CA GLY A 162 -16.71 -3.55 -4.39
C GLY A 162 -15.58 -3.98 -5.34
N GLY A 163 -14.47 -4.49 -4.82
CA GLY A 163 -13.35 -5.02 -5.60
C GLY A 163 -13.70 -6.31 -6.35
N THR A 164 -14.41 -7.23 -5.69
CA THR A 164 -14.89 -8.49 -6.28
C THR A 164 -15.90 -8.21 -7.38
N VAL A 165 -16.88 -7.33 -7.13
CA VAL A 165 -17.84 -6.85 -8.12
C VAL A 165 -17.13 -6.11 -9.25
N ALA A 166 -16.16 -5.24 -8.96
CA ALA A 166 -15.39 -4.56 -9.99
C ALA A 166 -14.62 -5.55 -10.87
N ASN A 167 -13.99 -6.57 -10.28
CA ASN A 167 -13.30 -7.65 -11.00
C ASN A 167 -14.28 -8.48 -11.83
N MET A 168 -15.46 -8.81 -11.31
CA MET A 168 -16.52 -9.47 -12.09
C MET A 168 -16.97 -8.58 -13.25
N CYS A 169 -17.08 -7.28 -13.03
CA CYS A 169 -17.45 -6.29 -14.04
C CYS A 169 -16.34 -6.03 -15.08
N THR A 170 -15.09 -6.49 -14.87
CA THR A 170 -14.02 -6.31 -15.87
C THR A 170 -14.33 -7.07 -17.16
N ARG A 171 -14.10 -6.41 -18.30
CA ARG A 171 -14.36 -6.93 -19.64
C ARG A 171 -13.13 -6.70 -20.52
N ARG A 172 -12.87 -7.64 -21.44
CA ARG A 172 -11.76 -7.55 -22.39
C ARG A 172 -12.01 -6.55 -23.54
N GLY A 173 -13.26 -6.08 -23.74
CA GLY A 173 -13.61 -5.09 -24.77
C GLY A 173 -15.11 -4.80 -24.93
N GLY A 174 -15.46 -3.87 -25.83
CA GLY A 174 -16.82 -3.48 -26.20
C GLY A 174 -17.34 -2.17 -25.56
N LYS A 175 -18.52 -1.70 -25.99
CA LYS A 175 -19.15 -0.49 -25.42
C LYS A 175 -19.42 -0.69 -23.93
N ASN A 176 -18.99 0.30 -23.12
CA ASN A 176 -19.19 0.31 -21.67
C ASN A 176 -20.58 0.90 -21.35
N SER A 177 -21.61 0.05 -21.40
CA SER A 177 -22.99 0.41 -21.03
C SER A 177 -23.42 -0.29 -19.74
N PRO A 178 -24.36 0.30 -18.96
CA PRO A 178 -24.89 -0.33 -17.75
C PRO A 178 -25.39 -1.76 -17.98
N VAL A 179 -26.07 -1.99 -19.11
CA VAL A 179 -26.56 -3.33 -19.51
C VAL A 179 -25.41 -4.32 -19.68
N SER A 180 -24.33 -3.88 -20.33
CA SER A 180 -23.18 -4.74 -20.63
C SER A 180 -22.35 -5.10 -19.40
N VAL A 181 -22.24 -4.16 -18.45
CA VAL A 181 -21.59 -4.37 -17.15
C VAL A 181 -22.44 -5.33 -16.31
N GLY A 182 -23.75 -5.08 -16.22
CA GLY A 182 -24.68 -5.94 -15.47
C GLY A 182 -24.73 -7.38 -15.99
N ARG A 183 -24.77 -7.59 -17.31
CA ARG A 183 -24.71 -8.96 -17.90
C ARG A 183 -23.43 -9.69 -17.57
N THR A 184 -22.28 -9.00 -17.61
CA THR A 184 -20.98 -9.63 -17.30
C THR A 184 -20.89 -10.00 -15.83
N LEU A 185 -21.32 -9.10 -14.95
CA LEU A 185 -21.41 -9.35 -13.52
C LEU A 185 -22.27 -10.57 -13.24
N PHE A 186 -23.50 -10.60 -13.76
CA PHE A 186 -24.43 -11.70 -13.53
C PHE A 186 -23.90 -13.03 -14.05
N ALA A 187 -23.37 -13.07 -15.27
CA ALA A 187 -22.83 -14.29 -15.86
C ALA A 187 -21.65 -14.86 -15.06
N LYS A 188 -20.72 -14.01 -14.62
CA LYS A 188 -19.59 -14.46 -13.79
C LYS A 188 -20.04 -14.85 -12.39
N PHE A 189 -20.98 -14.12 -11.79
CA PHE A 189 -21.52 -14.45 -10.48
C PHE A 189 -22.23 -15.82 -10.50
N ALA A 190 -23.11 -16.06 -11.49
CA ALA A 190 -23.80 -17.33 -11.66
C ALA A 190 -22.86 -18.50 -12.00
N ALA A 191 -21.69 -18.24 -12.59
CA ALA A 191 -20.66 -19.27 -12.81
C ALA A 191 -19.87 -19.61 -11.54
N MET A 192 -19.76 -18.68 -10.59
CA MET A 192 -19.00 -18.87 -9.33
C MET A 192 -19.84 -19.35 -8.16
N HIS A 193 -21.16 -19.13 -8.23
CA HIS A 193 -22.11 -19.48 -7.18
C HIS A 193 -23.26 -20.26 -7.80
N ASN A 194 -23.76 -21.28 -7.11
CA ASN A 194 -25.02 -21.91 -7.50
C ASN A 194 -26.18 -20.97 -7.10
N PRO A 195 -26.80 -20.23 -8.04
CA PRO A 195 -27.98 -19.46 -7.68
C PRO A 195 -29.10 -20.42 -7.28
N PRO A 196 -29.96 -20.04 -6.33
CA PRO A 196 -31.13 -20.84 -5.99
C PRO A 196 -31.99 -21.03 -7.26
N VAL A 197 -32.34 -22.28 -7.52
CA VAL A 197 -33.32 -22.64 -8.54
C VAL A 197 -34.69 -22.39 -7.91
N PHE A 198 -35.42 -21.42 -8.45
CA PHE A 198 -36.80 -21.15 -8.05
C PHE A 198 -37.77 -22.02 -8.85
#